data_AF-A0AAV9SVB9-F1
#
_entry.id   AF-A0AAV9SVB9-F1
#
_cell.length_a   1.000
_cell.length_b   1.000
_cell.length_c   1.000
_cell.angle_alpha   90.00
_cell.angle_beta   90.00
_cell.angle_gamma   90.00
#
_symmetry.space_group_name_H-M   'P 1'
#
loop_
_entity.id
_entity.type
_entity.pdbx_description
1 polymer ?
#
loop_
_entity_poly.entity_id
_entity_poly.type
_entity_poly.pdbx_seq_one_letter_code
_entity_poly.pdbx_strand_id
1 'polypeptide(L)'
;MDSGGPSAGPDMSGEEDIDLYELLGIDKDASQDQIKKAYRKAALLHHPDKVPEDRREESEAKFKAVSQAYEILKDEDKRHLYDTHGMAAFDPSRGGPGGPGGVEVDLNDILSQMFGMGMGGPGGPGGGPRRPRRGPDEDQPYKVTLEELYKGKTVKFSANKQVVCGSCKGSGAKANVKPQPCEKCRGAGMAEAFRQVGPGMVRKETVICDRCEGSGNFYKEKDRCKKCKGKRTTSETKVLEIYIPRGSQNGERIVLEGEADQFPDQTPGDIVFHLAEEPHDDFTRIGNDLSAELNVTLAEALGGFSRTVLTHLDGRGIHIERLRGQILRPGDILKVPGEGMPHKRGESKGDLYLIVNVEFPEDGWLKDEKDYEVLNKLLPPPPPPIEAEEVDDVDYEEVDSLDSMGANSNDPRFGGEWEDEDEDDGTAVKMVAAKKHVPIVKKRTKLFNRHQSDRFMRVDRSWRKPKGIDNRVRRRFRGNTAMPSIGFGSNKKTKYMMPSGHKAFLVSNVNDVNLLLMHNRTYAAEIAHNVSSRKRIDIISRAKQLGVKVTNPKAKVTTEV
;
A
#
# COMPACT_ATOMS: atom_id res chain seq x y z
N MET A 1 58.76 -27.65 62.63
CA MET A 1 58.56 -26.21 62.37
C MET A 1 58.67 -26.08 60.85
N ASP A 2 57.57 -26.34 60.14
CA ASP A 2 56.56 -25.34 59.72
C ASP A 2 57.23 -24.15 59.05
N SER A 3 56.91 -23.71 57.83
CA SER A 3 55.69 -23.76 56.99
C SER A 3 56.12 -23.19 55.61
N GLY A 4 55.61 -23.52 54.42
CA GLY A 4 54.23 -23.66 53.94
C GLY A 4 53.85 -22.44 53.06
N GLY A 5 53.80 -22.58 51.72
CA GLY A 5 53.11 -21.62 50.81
C GLY A 5 53.62 -21.59 49.34
N PRO A 6 52.76 -21.36 48.31
CA PRO A 6 52.70 -22.23 47.13
C PRO A 6 52.97 -21.60 45.75
N SER A 7 52.96 -22.49 44.74
CA SER A 7 53.06 -22.33 43.28
C SER A 7 52.16 -21.28 42.62
N ALA A 8 52.70 -20.59 41.60
CA ALA A 8 51.94 -19.91 40.54
C ALA A 8 52.38 -20.47 39.17
N GLY A 9 51.41 -20.88 38.35
CA GLY A 9 51.60 -21.43 37.00
C GLY A 9 51.93 -20.35 35.96
N PRO A 10 52.06 -20.71 34.66
CA PRO A 10 52.38 -19.76 33.61
C PRO A 10 51.20 -18.81 33.37
N ASP A 11 51.50 -17.52 33.34
CA ASP A 11 50.57 -16.46 32.98
C ASP A 11 50.09 -16.67 31.53
N MET A 12 48.83 -17.06 31.40
CA MET A 12 48.09 -17.13 30.13
C MET A 12 47.28 -15.84 30.01
N SER A 13 47.88 -14.79 29.44
CA SER A 13 47.18 -13.56 29.04
C SER A 13 47.85 -12.86 27.86
N GLY A 14 48.31 -13.64 26.88
CA GLY A 14 48.60 -13.12 25.55
C GLY A 14 47.37 -13.27 24.67
N GLU A 15 46.54 -12.23 24.57
CA GLU A 15 45.75 -12.04 23.35
C GLU A 15 46.77 -11.86 22.23
N GLU A 16 46.86 -12.84 21.33
CA GLU A 16 47.70 -12.74 20.15
C GLU A 16 47.20 -11.54 19.32
N ASP A 17 47.95 -10.43 19.32
CA ASP A 17 47.71 -9.32 18.41
C ASP A 17 47.90 -9.83 16.97
N ILE A 18 46.81 -10.29 16.35
CA ILE A 18 46.81 -10.86 15.00
C ILE A 18 47.23 -9.75 14.02
N ASP A 19 48.36 -9.93 13.32
CA ASP A 19 48.85 -8.98 12.32
C ASP A 19 47.86 -8.95 11.12
N LEU A 20 47.42 -7.75 10.73
CA LEU A 20 46.46 -7.54 9.65
C LEU A 20 46.99 -8.01 8.29
N TYR A 21 48.31 -7.94 8.09
CA TYR A 21 48.96 -8.41 6.87
C TYR A 21 48.98 -9.94 6.82
N GLU A 22 49.24 -10.60 7.96
CA GLU A 22 49.19 -12.06 8.09
C GLU A 22 47.77 -12.60 7.91
N LEU A 23 46.75 -11.90 8.44
CA LEU A 23 45.35 -12.26 8.28
C LEU A 23 44.89 -12.26 6.82
N LEU A 24 45.40 -11.32 6.01
CA LEU A 24 45.15 -11.25 4.57
C LEU A 24 46.12 -12.11 3.74
N GLY A 25 47.16 -12.69 4.37
CA GLY A 25 48.19 -13.50 3.71
C GLY A 25 49.04 -12.70 2.73
N ILE A 26 49.38 -11.46 3.07
CA ILE A 26 50.16 -10.53 2.25
C ILE A 26 51.35 -9.99 3.03
N ASP A 27 52.34 -9.47 2.30
CA ASP A 27 53.51 -8.82 2.89
C ASP A 27 53.19 -7.37 3.33
N LYS A 28 53.97 -6.82 4.28
CA LYS A 28 53.82 -5.44 4.77
C LYS A 28 54.09 -4.41 3.68
N ASP A 29 54.91 -4.75 2.68
CA ASP A 29 55.20 -3.91 1.52
C ASP A 29 54.18 -4.07 0.37
N ALA A 30 53.05 -4.76 0.60
CA ALA A 30 52.06 -5.00 -0.44
C ALA A 30 51.42 -3.71 -1.00
N SER A 31 51.22 -3.69 -2.31
CA SER A 31 50.54 -2.59 -3.00
C SER A 31 49.02 -2.63 -2.77
N GLN A 32 48.34 -1.49 -2.95
CA GLN A 32 46.88 -1.38 -2.78
C GLN A 32 46.10 -2.39 -3.65
N ASP A 33 46.59 -2.70 -4.84
CA ASP A 33 46.00 -3.71 -5.72
C ASP A 33 46.16 -5.15 -5.19
N GLN A 34 47.29 -5.44 -4.54
CA GLN A 34 47.54 -6.73 -3.89
C GLN A 34 46.64 -6.91 -2.66
N ILE A 35 46.47 -5.87 -1.85
CA ILE A 35 45.56 -5.85 -0.69
C ILE A 35 44.12 -6.13 -1.15
N LYS A 36 43.65 -5.44 -2.19
CA LYS A 36 42.31 -5.64 -2.76
C LYS A 36 42.11 -7.02 -3.39
N LYS A 37 43.17 -7.61 -3.95
CA LYS A 37 43.12 -8.97 -4.52
C LYS A 37 43.07 -10.03 -3.41
N ALA A 38 43.84 -9.84 -2.35
CA ALA A 38 43.86 -10.71 -1.18
C ALA A 38 42.52 -10.70 -0.44
N TYR A 39 41.96 -9.52 -0.18
CA TYR A 39 40.62 -9.38 0.41
C TYR A 39 39.55 -10.12 -0.40
N ARG A 40 39.50 -9.94 -1.72
CA ARG A 40 38.53 -10.65 -2.57
C ARG A 40 38.66 -12.17 -2.49
N LYS A 41 39.89 -12.68 -2.38
CA LYS A 41 40.16 -14.12 -2.25
C LYS A 41 39.72 -14.66 -0.89
N ALA A 42 40.06 -13.96 0.19
CA ALA A 42 39.70 -14.33 1.56
C ALA A 42 38.19 -14.20 1.83
N ALA A 43 37.56 -13.13 1.34
CA ALA A 43 36.11 -12.90 1.46
C ALA A 43 35.29 -13.97 0.74
N LEU A 44 35.75 -14.47 -0.41
CA LEU A 44 35.09 -15.57 -1.12
C LEU A 44 35.27 -16.92 -0.43
N LEU A 45 36.39 -17.13 0.26
CA LEU A 45 36.69 -18.36 0.99
C LEU A 45 35.87 -18.49 2.28
N HIS A 46 35.68 -17.37 2.98
CA HIS A 46 34.99 -17.32 4.27
C HIS A 46 33.53 -16.80 4.17
N HIS A 47 32.97 -16.73 2.96
CA HIS A 47 31.59 -16.27 2.79
C HIS A 47 30.61 -17.28 3.42
N PRO A 48 29.66 -16.85 4.28
CA PRO A 48 28.78 -17.75 5.03
C PRO A 48 27.90 -18.64 4.15
N ASP A 49 27.61 -18.18 2.92
CA ASP A 49 26.82 -18.90 1.92
C ASP A 49 27.60 -20.02 1.18
N LYS A 50 28.94 -20.01 1.24
CA LYS A 50 29.80 -20.99 0.53
C LYS A 50 30.38 -22.07 1.44
N VAL A 51 30.18 -21.96 2.74
CA VAL A 51 30.77 -22.85 3.74
C VAL A 51 29.68 -23.77 4.34
N PRO A 52 29.98 -25.06 4.61
CA PRO A 52 29.06 -25.98 5.29
C PRO A 52 28.58 -25.45 6.65
N GLU A 53 27.39 -25.90 7.09
CA GLU A 53 26.72 -25.40 8.30
C GLU A 53 27.58 -25.49 9.56
N ASP A 54 28.36 -26.57 9.69
CA ASP A 54 29.22 -26.82 10.86
C ASP A 54 30.39 -25.83 11.02
N ARG A 55 30.71 -25.07 9.96
CA ARG A 55 31.84 -24.12 9.93
C ARG A 55 31.40 -22.69 9.65
N ARG A 56 30.09 -22.40 9.73
CA ARG A 56 29.54 -21.06 9.47
C ARG A 56 30.02 -20.05 10.52
N GLU A 57 30.01 -20.40 11.80
CA GLU A 57 30.40 -19.49 12.88
C GLU A 57 31.88 -19.08 12.77
N GLU A 58 32.78 -20.04 12.54
CA GLU A 58 34.21 -19.76 12.34
C GLU A 58 34.46 -18.93 11.06
N SER A 59 33.70 -19.18 10.00
CA SER A 59 33.83 -18.45 8.74
C SER A 59 33.29 -17.04 8.85
N GLU A 60 32.22 -16.83 9.60
CA GLU A 60 31.69 -15.51 9.91
C GLU A 60 32.69 -14.68 10.73
N ALA A 61 33.31 -15.27 11.75
CA ALA A 61 34.35 -14.62 12.55
C ALA A 61 35.57 -14.22 11.68
N LYS A 62 36.06 -15.13 10.84
CA LYS A 62 37.17 -14.86 9.90
C LYS A 62 36.78 -13.82 8.84
N PHE A 63 35.55 -13.86 8.35
CA PHE A 63 35.05 -12.88 7.38
C PHE A 63 34.97 -11.48 7.98
N LYS A 64 34.52 -11.37 9.24
CA LYS A 64 34.52 -10.10 10.00
C LYS A 64 35.94 -9.56 10.17
N ALA A 65 36.88 -10.40 10.61
CA ALA A 65 38.27 -10.01 10.81
C ALA A 65 38.95 -9.59 9.48
N VAL A 66 38.74 -10.33 8.40
CA VAL A 66 39.26 -10.01 7.04
C VAL A 66 38.67 -8.69 6.51
N SER A 67 37.41 -8.40 6.82
CA SER A 67 36.75 -7.15 6.42
C SER A 67 37.32 -5.95 7.17
N GLN A 68 37.58 -6.11 8.48
CA GLN A 68 38.23 -5.09 9.31
C GLN A 68 39.67 -4.80 8.84
N ALA A 69 40.44 -5.86 8.54
CA ALA A 69 41.80 -5.72 8.01
C ALA A 69 41.82 -4.92 6.70
N TYR A 70 40.91 -5.22 5.79
CA TYR A 70 40.80 -4.50 4.53
C TYR A 70 40.40 -3.03 4.72
N GLU A 71 39.53 -2.71 5.68
CA GLU A 71 39.14 -1.32 5.93
C GLU A 71 40.33 -0.47 6.42
N ILE A 72 41.17 -1.04 7.29
CA ILE A 72 42.35 -0.36 7.83
C ILE A 72 43.44 -0.24 6.77
N LEU A 73 43.75 -1.31 6.03
CA LEU A 73 44.87 -1.31 5.08
C LEU A 73 44.57 -0.65 3.73
N LYS A 74 43.29 -0.49 3.37
CA LYS A 74 42.88 0.17 2.12
C LYS A 74 43.12 1.69 2.14
N ASP A 75 43.02 2.32 3.30
CA ASP A 75 43.22 3.75 3.46
C ASP A 75 44.68 4.02 3.84
N GLU A 76 45.37 4.86 3.07
CA GLU A 76 46.80 5.13 3.28
C GLU A 76 47.08 5.78 4.65
N ASP A 77 46.17 6.62 5.14
CA ASP A 77 46.31 7.27 6.45
C ASP A 77 46.11 6.24 7.58
N LYS A 78 45.07 5.40 7.49
CA LYS A 78 44.82 4.34 8.49
C LYS A 78 45.89 3.27 8.49
N ARG A 79 46.42 2.91 7.32
CA ARG A 79 47.55 1.98 7.18
C ARG A 79 48.79 2.54 7.87
N HIS A 80 49.12 3.81 7.64
CA HIS A 80 50.26 4.44 8.32
C HIS A 80 50.07 4.47 9.85
N LEU A 81 48.86 4.77 10.33
CA LEU A 81 48.53 4.70 11.76
C LEU A 81 48.71 3.29 12.33
N TYR A 82 48.26 2.26 11.61
CA TYR A 82 48.46 0.86 11.99
C TYR A 82 49.94 0.47 12.01
N ASP A 83 50.70 0.84 10.98
CA ASP A 83 52.12 0.54 10.88
C ASP A 83 52.95 1.24 11.99
N THR A 84 52.47 2.39 12.49
CA THR A 84 53.16 3.17 13.53
C THR A 84 52.76 2.77 14.96
N HIS A 85 51.49 2.44 15.18
CA HIS A 85 50.91 2.27 16.52
C HIS A 85 50.23 0.92 16.76
N GLY A 86 50.21 0.03 15.76
CA GLY A 86 49.53 -1.26 15.82
C GLY A 86 48.02 -1.15 15.95
N MET A 87 47.38 -2.24 16.39
CA MET A 87 45.92 -2.27 16.60
C MET A 87 45.45 -1.34 17.74
N ALA A 88 46.36 -0.91 18.63
CA ALA A 88 46.07 -0.03 19.75
C ALA A 88 45.57 1.38 19.35
N ALA A 89 45.80 1.81 18.10
CA ALA A 89 45.24 3.06 17.57
C ALA A 89 43.74 2.99 17.24
N PHE A 90 43.17 1.78 17.22
CA PHE A 90 41.79 1.53 16.81
C PHE A 90 40.95 0.89 17.93
N ASP A 91 41.47 0.86 19.17
CA ASP A 91 40.79 0.34 20.35
C ASP A 91 39.68 1.32 20.85
N PRO A 92 38.40 0.90 20.87
CA PRO A 92 37.27 1.69 21.39
C PRO A 92 37.38 2.06 22.88
N SER A 93 38.20 1.33 23.66
CA SER A 93 38.35 1.55 25.10
C SER A 93 39.35 2.66 25.47
N ARG A 94 40.14 3.16 24.52
CA ARG A 94 41.12 4.24 24.76
C ARG A 94 40.60 5.60 24.25
N GLY A 95 39.69 6.17 25.04
CA GLY A 95 38.96 7.39 24.70
C GLY A 95 39.81 8.64 24.39
N GLY A 96 39.51 9.25 23.24
CA GLY A 96 39.72 10.68 22.98
C GLY A 96 38.48 11.51 23.38
N PRO A 97 38.60 12.84 23.60
CA PRO A 97 37.78 13.57 24.56
C PRO A 97 36.34 13.80 24.08
N GLY A 98 35.38 13.16 24.76
CA GLY A 98 33.95 13.43 24.59
C GLY A 98 33.02 12.30 24.99
N GLY A 99 33.07 11.82 26.24
CA GLY A 99 31.96 11.04 26.82
C GLY A 99 30.84 11.97 27.33
N PRO A 100 29.59 11.52 27.52
CA PRO A 100 29.26 10.21 28.12
C PRO A 100 28.04 9.46 27.56
N GLY A 101 28.06 8.13 27.66
CA GLY A 101 26.84 7.30 27.64
C GLY A 101 27.01 5.98 26.89
N GLY A 102 27.28 4.89 27.63
CA GLY A 102 27.31 3.53 27.09
C GLY A 102 25.92 3.11 26.60
N VAL A 103 25.87 2.69 25.34
CA VAL A 103 24.76 1.95 24.74
C VAL A 103 25.42 0.98 23.77
N GLU A 104 25.21 -0.33 23.97
CA GLU A 104 25.53 -1.34 22.97
C GLU A 104 24.74 -1.02 21.70
N VAL A 105 25.44 -0.52 20.69
CA VAL A 105 24.88 -0.18 19.38
C VAL A 105 25.26 -1.28 18.42
N ASP A 106 24.24 -2.02 17.98
CA ASP A 106 24.33 -3.02 16.93
C ASP A 106 24.89 -2.37 15.65
N LEU A 107 26.02 -2.87 15.17
CA LEU A 107 26.82 -2.30 14.07
C LEU A 107 26.06 -2.22 12.74
N ASN A 108 24.97 -2.98 12.60
CA ASN A 108 24.08 -2.89 11.43
C ASN A 108 23.21 -1.61 11.41
N ASP A 109 22.98 -0.99 12.57
CA ASP A 109 22.13 0.21 12.69
C ASP A 109 22.96 1.50 12.54
N ILE A 110 24.24 1.48 12.93
CA ILE A 110 25.20 2.56 12.64
C ILE A 110 25.54 2.63 11.15
N LEU A 111 25.68 1.48 10.47
CA LEU A 111 25.92 1.45 9.03
C LEU A 111 24.72 2.02 8.24
N SER A 112 23.50 1.76 8.72
CA SER A 112 22.26 2.29 8.15
C SER A 112 22.07 3.79 8.42
N GLN A 113 22.57 4.30 9.55
CA GLN A 113 22.44 5.70 9.93
C GLN A 113 23.56 6.59 9.35
N MET A 114 24.76 6.05 9.13
CA MET A 114 25.90 6.76 8.53
C MET A 114 25.83 6.83 6.99
N PHE A 115 25.31 5.79 6.32
CA PHE A 115 25.00 5.86 4.88
C PHE A 115 23.63 6.50 4.58
N GLY A 116 22.78 6.70 5.60
CA GLY A 116 21.43 7.22 5.45
C GLY A 116 21.23 8.70 5.76
N MET A 117 22.11 9.37 6.52
CA MET A 117 21.80 10.72 7.04
C MET A 117 22.98 11.71 7.17
N GLY A 118 24.04 11.59 6.37
CA GLY A 118 25.30 12.30 6.61
C GLY A 118 25.99 12.97 5.41
N MET A 119 25.29 13.64 4.50
CA MET A 119 25.91 14.64 3.58
C MET A 119 24.88 15.63 3.03
N GLY A 120 24.16 16.29 3.94
CA GLY A 120 23.14 17.28 3.63
C GLY A 120 23.23 18.52 4.50
N GLY A 121 24.44 18.96 4.84
CA GLY A 121 24.70 20.25 5.50
C GLY A 121 24.79 21.38 4.45
N PRO A 122 24.05 22.49 4.60
CA PRO A 122 24.12 23.62 3.68
C PRO A 122 25.41 24.41 3.94
N GLY A 123 26.46 24.21 3.16
CA GLY A 123 27.64 25.10 3.27
C GLY A 123 29.00 24.71 2.68
N GLY A 124 29.14 23.66 1.86
CA GLY A 124 30.45 23.30 1.29
C GLY A 124 30.58 23.57 -0.22
N PRO A 125 31.49 24.45 -0.69
CA PRO A 125 31.79 24.64 -2.11
C PRO A 125 32.75 23.53 -2.59
N GLY A 126 32.22 22.33 -2.84
CA GLY A 126 32.95 21.18 -3.37
C GLY A 126 32.29 20.66 -4.65
N GLY A 127 32.74 21.15 -5.80
CA GLY A 127 32.26 20.74 -7.12
C GLY A 127 32.78 19.36 -7.52
N GLY A 128 32.16 18.30 -7.02
CA GLY A 128 32.24 16.99 -7.67
C GLY A 128 31.59 17.05 -9.06
N PRO A 129 32.04 16.26 -10.06
CA PRO A 129 31.42 16.22 -11.37
C PRO A 129 29.93 15.93 -11.24
N ARG A 130 29.09 16.82 -11.79
CA ARG A 130 27.63 16.65 -11.78
C ARG A 130 27.29 15.34 -12.50
N ARG A 131 27.01 14.26 -11.76
CA ARG A 131 26.36 13.08 -12.32
C ARG A 131 25.09 13.56 -13.05
N PRO A 132 24.85 13.12 -14.31
CA PRO A 132 23.59 13.41 -14.99
C PRO A 132 22.44 13.03 -14.07
N ARG A 133 21.48 13.95 -13.90
CA ARG A 133 20.30 13.65 -13.09
C ARG A 133 19.50 12.58 -13.84
N ARG A 134 18.97 11.58 -13.12
CA ARG A 134 18.04 10.61 -13.69
C ARG A 134 16.66 11.26 -13.81
N GLY A 135 16.01 11.03 -14.95
CA GLY A 135 14.63 11.40 -15.19
C GLY A 135 13.67 10.62 -14.28
N PRO A 136 12.42 11.09 -14.15
CA PRO A 136 11.39 10.37 -13.41
C PRO A 136 11.06 9.03 -14.09
N ASP A 137 10.74 8.03 -13.27
CA ASP A 137 10.20 6.75 -13.71
C ASP A 137 8.69 6.90 -14.00
N GLU A 138 8.15 6.09 -14.92
CA GLU A 138 6.73 6.06 -15.29
C GLU A 138 6.07 4.78 -14.77
N ASP A 139 5.16 4.90 -13.80
CA ASP A 139 4.41 3.76 -13.27
C ASP A 139 3.11 3.57 -14.06
N GLN A 140 2.94 2.40 -14.67
CA GLN A 140 1.75 2.05 -15.45
C GLN A 140 1.09 0.76 -14.91
N PRO A 141 -0.18 0.79 -14.47
CA PRO A 141 -0.88 -0.44 -14.14
C PRO A 141 -1.21 -1.23 -15.42
N TYR A 142 -0.84 -2.51 -15.46
CA TYR A 142 -1.15 -3.42 -16.56
C TYR A 142 -2.12 -4.49 -16.08
N LYS A 143 -3.34 -4.46 -16.63
CA LYS A 143 -4.39 -5.42 -16.27
C LYS A 143 -4.12 -6.76 -16.95
N VAL A 144 -4.24 -7.84 -16.19
CA VAL A 144 -3.96 -9.21 -16.62
C VAL A 144 -5.04 -10.14 -16.12
N THR A 145 -5.48 -11.06 -16.96
CA THR A 145 -6.41 -12.12 -16.57
C THR A 145 -5.65 -13.27 -15.91
N LEU A 146 -6.37 -14.08 -15.13
CA LEU A 146 -5.79 -15.24 -14.45
C LEU A 146 -5.24 -16.29 -15.43
N GLU A 147 -5.89 -16.46 -16.60
CA GLU A 147 -5.42 -17.33 -17.67
C GLU A 147 -4.08 -16.88 -18.26
N GLU A 148 -3.90 -15.58 -18.45
CA GLU A 148 -2.65 -15.00 -18.95
C GLU A 148 -1.52 -15.17 -17.95
N LEU A 149 -1.82 -15.07 -16.65
CA LEU A 149 -0.88 -15.35 -15.57
C LEU A 149 -0.54 -16.85 -15.48
N TYR A 150 -1.47 -17.73 -15.84
CA TYR A 150 -1.24 -19.17 -15.86
C TYR A 150 -0.35 -19.60 -17.02
N LYS A 151 -0.67 -19.17 -18.25
CA LYS A 151 0.07 -19.55 -19.47
C LYS A 151 1.38 -18.76 -19.64
N GLY A 152 1.45 -17.55 -19.07
CA GLY A 152 2.44 -16.55 -19.43
C GLY A 152 2.08 -15.87 -20.76
N LYS A 153 2.43 -14.60 -20.90
CA LYS A 153 2.07 -13.81 -22.09
C LYS A 153 3.18 -12.86 -22.46
N THR A 154 3.44 -12.73 -23.76
CA THR A 154 4.29 -11.67 -24.30
C THR A 154 3.38 -10.63 -24.95
N VAL A 155 3.49 -9.38 -24.51
CA VAL A 155 2.59 -8.30 -24.94
C VAL A 155 3.41 -7.20 -25.61
N LYS A 156 2.98 -6.79 -26.80
CA LYS A 156 3.52 -5.62 -27.49
C LYS A 156 2.57 -4.45 -27.28
N PHE A 157 3.10 -3.31 -26.84
CA PHE A 157 2.32 -2.09 -26.66
C PHE A 157 3.06 -0.90 -27.26
N SER A 158 2.31 0.06 -27.79
CA SER A 158 2.85 1.31 -28.32
C SER A 158 2.88 2.37 -27.23
N ALA A 159 4.08 2.78 -26.81
CA ALA A 159 4.28 3.90 -25.90
C ALA A 159 4.59 5.18 -26.70
N ASN A 160 3.94 6.28 -26.32
CA ASN A 160 4.29 7.60 -26.83
C ASN A 160 5.28 8.24 -25.87
N LYS A 161 6.53 8.36 -26.31
CA LYS A 161 7.67 8.81 -25.51
C LYS A 161 8.17 10.16 -25.97
N GLN A 162 8.55 11.03 -25.04
CA GLN A 162 9.41 12.16 -25.34
C GLN A 162 10.86 11.69 -25.50
N VAL A 163 11.41 11.88 -26.70
CA VAL A 163 12.83 11.62 -26.97
C VAL A 163 13.58 12.92 -27.16
N VAL A 164 14.87 12.95 -26.80
CA VAL A 164 15.73 14.10 -27.10
C VAL A 164 15.80 14.28 -28.61
N CYS A 165 15.55 15.51 -29.08
CA CYS A 165 15.43 15.77 -30.50
C CYS A 165 16.75 15.45 -31.23
N GLY A 166 16.74 14.41 -32.07
CA GLY A 166 17.94 13.96 -32.81
C GLY A 166 18.56 15.03 -33.71
N SER A 167 17.77 15.99 -34.23
CA SER A 167 18.28 17.06 -35.11
C SER A 167 19.07 18.16 -34.38
N CYS A 168 18.80 18.39 -33.09
CA CYS A 168 19.52 19.41 -32.31
C CYS A 168 20.25 18.84 -31.10
N LYS A 169 20.16 17.52 -30.88
CA LYS A 169 20.74 16.78 -29.74
C LYS A 169 20.45 17.44 -28.39
N GLY A 170 19.22 17.94 -28.22
CA GLY A 170 18.78 18.60 -26.99
C GLY A 170 19.18 20.06 -26.84
N SER A 171 19.87 20.69 -27.80
CA SER A 171 20.22 22.12 -27.73
C SER A 171 19.03 23.07 -27.96
N GLY A 172 18.02 22.63 -28.73
CA GLY A 172 16.83 23.44 -29.04
C GLY A 172 17.03 24.46 -30.17
N ALA A 173 18.24 24.58 -30.70
CA ALA A 173 18.58 25.47 -31.80
C ALA A 173 18.97 24.72 -33.07
N LYS A 174 19.09 25.46 -34.18
CA LYS A 174 19.75 24.96 -35.39
C LYS A 174 21.24 24.71 -35.11
N ALA A 175 21.85 23.82 -35.89
CA ALA A 175 23.27 23.54 -35.79
C ALA A 175 24.09 24.85 -35.88
N ASN A 176 25.11 24.99 -35.04
CA ASN A 176 26.07 26.09 -35.01
C ASN A 176 25.55 27.47 -34.54
N VAL A 177 24.35 27.55 -33.95
CA VAL A 177 23.88 28.79 -33.31
C VAL A 177 24.38 28.86 -31.86
N LYS A 178 25.04 29.98 -31.49
CA LYS A 178 25.49 30.20 -30.11
C LYS A 178 24.31 30.49 -29.17
N PRO A 179 24.21 29.81 -28.01
CA PRO A 179 23.21 30.11 -27.00
C PRO A 179 23.38 31.53 -26.44
N GLN A 180 22.28 32.29 -26.36
CA GLN A 180 22.23 33.51 -25.57
C GLN A 180 21.63 33.19 -24.19
N PRO A 181 22.20 33.67 -23.07
CA PRO A 181 21.63 33.40 -21.76
C PRO A 181 20.26 34.06 -21.65
N CYS A 182 19.29 33.36 -21.08
CA CYS A 182 17.95 33.88 -20.90
C CYS A 182 17.95 35.05 -19.91
N GLU A 183 17.44 36.21 -20.30
CA GLU A 183 17.45 37.43 -19.47
C GLU A 183 16.68 37.26 -18.14
N LYS A 184 15.60 36.46 -18.14
CA LYS A 184 14.71 36.32 -16.97
C LYS A 184 15.30 35.45 -15.86
N CYS A 185 15.98 34.36 -16.23
CA CYS A 185 16.63 33.46 -15.27
C CYS A 185 18.16 33.58 -15.27
N ARG A 186 18.73 34.47 -16.09
CA ARG A 186 20.18 34.68 -16.29
C ARG A 186 20.95 33.38 -16.54
N GLY A 187 20.38 32.48 -17.35
CA GLY A 187 21.00 31.17 -17.62
C GLY A 187 20.66 30.07 -16.62
N ALA A 188 19.96 30.35 -15.52
CA ALA A 188 19.68 29.37 -14.48
C ALA A 188 18.55 28.38 -14.81
N GLY A 189 17.73 28.65 -15.84
CA GLY A 189 16.60 27.80 -16.24
C GLY A 189 15.38 27.83 -15.30
N MET A 190 15.53 28.32 -14.07
CA MET A 190 14.46 28.49 -13.09
C MET A 190 14.35 29.96 -12.67
N ALA A 191 13.15 30.41 -12.33
CA ALA A 191 12.85 31.76 -11.87
C ALA A 191 12.02 31.73 -10.59
N GLU A 192 12.17 32.73 -9.72
CA GLU A 192 11.31 32.87 -8.54
C GLU A 192 9.94 33.42 -8.95
N ALA A 193 8.86 32.72 -8.58
CA ALA A 193 7.49 33.21 -8.72
C ALA A 193 6.82 33.31 -7.35
N PHE A 194 6.05 34.37 -7.14
CA PHE A 194 5.26 34.54 -5.92
C PHE A 194 3.89 33.89 -6.11
N ARG A 195 3.58 32.87 -5.31
CA ARG A 195 2.26 32.22 -5.29
C ARG A 195 1.48 32.65 -4.05
N GLN A 196 0.31 33.24 -4.26
CA GLN A 196 -0.58 33.62 -3.17
C GLN A 196 -1.29 32.37 -2.64
N VAL A 197 -0.90 31.92 -1.44
CA VAL A 197 -1.41 30.68 -0.81
C VAL A 197 -2.62 30.98 0.08
N GLY A 198 -2.93 32.26 0.30
CA GLY A 198 -4.12 32.73 0.99
C GLY A 198 -4.23 34.26 1.00
N PRO A 199 -5.31 34.82 1.57
CA PRO A 199 -5.44 36.27 1.72
C PRO A 199 -4.26 36.83 2.53
N GLY A 200 -3.48 37.73 1.90
CA GLY A 200 -2.29 38.34 2.52
C GLY A 200 -1.04 37.47 2.67
N MET A 201 -1.03 36.21 2.18
CA MET A 201 0.12 35.32 2.32
C MET A 201 0.68 34.89 0.95
N VAL A 202 1.83 35.46 0.58
CA VAL A 202 2.58 35.10 -0.63
C VAL A 202 3.79 34.23 -0.27
N ARG A 203 3.97 33.12 -0.97
CA ARG A 203 5.15 32.25 -0.86
C ARG A 203 5.99 32.39 -2.12
N LYS A 204 7.30 32.54 -1.95
CA LYS A 204 8.26 32.39 -3.05
C LYS A 204 8.38 30.92 -3.41
N GLU A 205 8.06 30.56 -4.64
CA GLU A 205 8.19 29.22 -5.22
C GLU A 205 9.14 29.30 -6.42
N THR A 206 10.12 28.41 -6.47
CA THR A 206 11.01 28.29 -7.64
C THR A 206 10.27 27.56 -8.74
N VAL A 207 10.00 28.23 -9.85
CA VAL A 207 9.30 27.68 -11.01
C VAL A 207 10.25 27.58 -12.21
N ILE A 208 9.94 26.68 -13.15
CA ILE A 208 10.64 26.63 -14.43
C ILE A 208 10.43 27.96 -15.14
N CYS A 209 11.51 28.56 -15.66
CA CYS A 209 11.43 29.84 -16.34
C CYS A 209 10.63 29.69 -17.65
N ASP A 210 9.51 30.41 -17.74
CA ASP A 210 8.62 30.49 -18.92
C ASP A 210 9.31 30.90 -20.21
N ARG A 211 10.30 31.80 -20.16
CA ARG A 211 10.96 32.35 -21.37
C ARG A 211 11.97 31.38 -21.99
N CYS A 212 12.59 30.51 -21.22
CA CYS A 212 13.55 29.51 -21.71
C CYS A 212 13.10 28.06 -21.52
N GLU A 213 11.94 27.83 -20.92
CA GLU A 213 11.36 26.51 -20.63
C GLU A 213 12.38 25.57 -19.96
N GLY A 214 13.16 26.10 -19.01
CA GLY A 214 14.18 25.34 -18.29
C GLY A 214 15.50 25.13 -19.01
N SER A 215 15.69 25.65 -20.23
CA SER A 215 16.95 25.49 -20.98
C SER A 215 18.06 26.44 -20.55
N GLY A 216 17.73 27.53 -19.85
CA GLY A 216 18.67 28.60 -19.53
C GLY A 216 19.07 29.46 -20.74
N ASN A 217 18.81 28.99 -21.96
CA ASN A 217 19.19 29.64 -23.20
C ASN A 217 17.96 30.21 -23.91
N PHE A 218 18.15 31.33 -24.59
CA PHE A 218 17.13 31.98 -25.40
C PHE A 218 17.58 31.99 -26.86
N TYR A 219 16.71 31.50 -27.74
CA TYR A 219 16.93 31.52 -29.18
C TYR A 219 15.83 32.31 -29.87
N LYS A 220 16.22 33.20 -30.79
CA LYS A 220 15.29 33.91 -31.68
C LYS A 220 14.54 32.88 -32.50
N GLU A 221 13.30 33.18 -32.89
CA GLU A 221 12.41 32.23 -33.57
C GLU A 221 13.02 31.62 -34.83
N LYS A 222 13.78 32.42 -35.60
CA LYS A 222 14.49 31.98 -36.80
C LYS A 222 15.60 30.96 -36.52
N ASP A 223 16.15 30.95 -35.32
CA ASP A 223 17.29 30.14 -34.92
C ASP A 223 16.88 28.87 -34.14
N ARG A 224 15.60 28.74 -33.80
CA ARG A 224 15.04 27.55 -33.16
C ARG A 224 15.11 26.36 -34.12
N CYS A 225 15.31 25.18 -33.54
CA CYS A 225 15.26 23.93 -34.30
C CYS A 225 13.88 23.77 -34.97
N LYS A 226 13.85 23.42 -36.27
CA LYS A 226 12.59 23.26 -37.01
C LYS A 226 11.73 22.10 -36.50
N LYS A 227 12.35 20.99 -36.05
CA LYS A 227 11.63 19.79 -35.57
C LYS A 227 11.00 20.00 -34.19
N CYS A 228 11.78 20.43 -33.20
CA CYS A 228 11.28 20.60 -31.83
C CYS A 228 10.78 22.03 -31.52
N LYS A 229 10.92 22.99 -32.45
CA LYS A 229 10.53 24.40 -32.29
C LYS A 229 11.06 25.07 -31.02
N GLY A 230 12.24 24.66 -30.56
CA GLY A 230 12.86 25.15 -29.31
C GLY A 230 12.63 24.29 -28.06
N LYS A 231 11.72 23.31 -28.10
CA LYS A 231 11.36 22.45 -26.94
C LYS A 231 12.40 21.40 -26.54
N ARG A 232 13.43 21.20 -27.36
CA ARG A 232 14.55 20.23 -27.17
C ARG A 232 14.17 18.75 -27.22
N THR A 233 12.89 18.40 -27.06
CA THR A 233 12.37 17.04 -27.18
C THR A 233 11.37 16.92 -28.34
N THR A 234 11.12 15.70 -28.80
CA THR A 234 10.12 15.35 -29.82
C THR A 234 9.34 14.13 -29.36
N SER A 235 8.05 14.05 -29.71
CA SER A 235 7.24 12.85 -29.42
C SER A 235 7.53 11.77 -30.46
N GLU A 236 7.81 10.55 -30.02
CA GLU A 236 8.04 9.38 -30.85
C GLU A 236 7.23 8.21 -30.30
N THR A 237 6.53 7.50 -31.18
CA THR A 237 5.79 6.28 -30.81
C THR A 237 6.71 5.09 -31.01
N LYS A 238 7.02 4.36 -29.93
CA LYS A 238 7.86 3.17 -29.96
C LYS A 238 7.03 1.97 -29.51
N VAL A 239 7.14 0.86 -30.26
CA VAL A 239 6.55 -0.42 -29.85
C VAL A 239 7.51 -1.09 -28.88
N LEU A 240 7.05 -1.32 -27.66
CA LEU A 240 7.76 -2.00 -26.59
C LEU A 240 7.14 -3.37 -26.37
N GLU A 241 7.94 -4.31 -25.89
CA GLU A 241 7.52 -5.68 -25.62
C GLU A 241 7.81 -6.02 -24.17
N ILE A 242 6.80 -6.53 -23.46
CA ILE A 242 6.94 -7.04 -22.09
C ILE A 242 6.64 -8.53 -22.08
N TYR A 243 7.47 -9.29 -21.37
CA TYR A 243 7.23 -10.69 -21.08
C TYR A 243 6.70 -10.83 -19.66
N ILE A 244 5.51 -11.41 -19.53
CA ILE A 244 4.86 -11.70 -18.26
C ILE A 244 5.10 -13.19 -17.96
N PRO A 245 5.97 -13.52 -16.99
CA PRO A 245 6.26 -14.91 -16.70
C PRO A 245 5.03 -15.61 -16.11
N ARG A 246 4.92 -16.92 -16.36
CA ARG A 246 3.89 -17.75 -15.75
C ARG A 246 3.99 -17.71 -14.22
N GLY A 247 2.84 -17.72 -13.54
CA GLY A 247 2.79 -17.66 -12.08
C GLY A 247 3.08 -16.28 -11.50
N SER A 248 3.13 -15.23 -12.33
CA SER A 248 3.26 -13.84 -11.86
C SER A 248 2.18 -13.49 -10.84
N GLN A 249 2.51 -12.68 -9.84
CA GLN A 249 1.60 -12.33 -8.74
C GLN A 249 0.97 -10.97 -8.98
N ASN A 250 -0.22 -10.76 -8.42
CA ASN A 250 -0.84 -9.44 -8.39
C ASN A 250 0.08 -8.41 -7.69
N GLY A 251 0.25 -7.25 -8.30
CA GLY A 251 1.13 -6.17 -7.82
C GLY A 251 2.61 -6.34 -8.17
N GLU A 252 2.98 -7.39 -8.91
CA GLU A 252 4.36 -7.58 -9.35
C GLU A 252 4.81 -6.49 -10.34
N ARG A 253 6.10 -6.14 -10.24
CA ARG A 253 6.71 -5.05 -11.00
C ARG A 253 7.56 -5.59 -12.14
N ILE A 254 7.22 -5.21 -13.37
CA ILE A 254 8.02 -5.48 -14.57
C ILE A 254 8.65 -4.15 -15.01
N VAL A 255 9.98 -4.10 -15.07
CA VAL A 255 10.72 -2.86 -15.33
C VAL A 255 11.31 -2.88 -16.74
N LEU A 256 11.03 -1.84 -17.53
CA LEU A 256 11.71 -1.56 -18.79
C LEU A 256 12.71 -0.41 -18.56
N GLU A 257 13.97 -0.78 -18.45
CA GLU A 257 15.06 0.15 -18.12
C GLU A 257 15.27 1.23 -19.20
N GLY A 258 15.30 2.50 -18.80
CA GLY A 258 15.59 3.61 -19.71
C GLY A 258 14.51 3.91 -20.76
N GLU A 259 13.36 3.23 -20.70
CA GLU A 259 12.29 3.41 -21.67
C GLU A 259 11.35 4.59 -21.37
N ALA A 260 11.44 5.22 -20.19
CA ALA A 260 10.63 6.40 -19.85
C ALA A 260 11.02 7.64 -20.69
N ASP A 261 10.29 8.74 -20.47
CA ASP A 261 10.53 10.02 -21.12
C ASP A 261 11.98 10.52 -20.93
N GLN A 262 12.60 10.94 -22.03
CA GLN A 262 13.92 11.52 -22.04
C GLN A 262 13.83 13.04 -21.86
N PHE A 263 14.65 13.53 -20.92
CA PHE A 263 14.85 14.96 -20.72
C PHE A 263 16.26 15.34 -21.19
N PRO A 264 16.45 16.53 -21.78
CA PRO A 264 17.79 17.02 -22.07
C PRO A 264 18.66 17.04 -20.81
N ASP A 265 19.93 16.67 -20.94
CA ASP A 265 20.93 16.66 -19.86
C ASP A 265 20.62 15.69 -18.71
N GLN A 266 19.75 14.71 -18.94
CA GLN A 266 19.35 13.69 -17.98
C GLN A 266 19.40 12.28 -18.59
N THR A 267 19.68 11.27 -17.76
CA THR A 267 19.50 9.86 -18.16
C THR A 267 18.01 9.51 -18.04
N PRO A 268 17.41 8.79 -18.99
CA PRO A 268 16.01 8.41 -18.88
C PRO A 268 15.74 7.57 -17.62
N GLY A 269 14.52 7.71 -17.08
CA GLY A 269 13.99 6.79 -16.08
C GLY A 269 13.49 5.49 -16.72
N ASP A 270 12.86 4.65 -15.91
CA ASP A 270 12.31 3.38 -16.35
C ASP A 270 10.78 3.44 -16.47
N ILE A 271 10.21 2.59 -17.32
CA ILE A 271 8.77 2.32 -17.28
C ILE A 271 8.56 1.11 -16.37
N VAL A 272 7.77 1.28 -15.32
CA VAL A 272 7.47 0.26 -14.31
C VAL A 272 6.03 -0.16 -14.47
N PHE A 273 5.82 -1.37 -14.98
CA PHE A 273 4.51 -2.00 -15.06
C PHE A 273 4.16 -2.66 -13.75
N HIS A 274 3.01 -2.30 -13.19
CA HIS A 274 2.44 -2.99 -12.03
C HIS A 274 1.33 -3.91 -12.54
N LEU A 275 1.53 -5.22 -12.41
CA LEU A 275 0.51 -6.19 -12.80
C LEU A 275 -0.70 -6.06 -11.89
N ALA A 276 -1.89 -5.92 -12.48
CA ALA A 276 -3.15 -5.86 -11.78
C ALA A 276 -4.00 -7.05 -12.23
N GLU A 277 -4.16 -8.03 -11.36
CA GLU A 277 -4.98 -9.22 -11.59
C GLU A 277 -6.47 -8.83 -11.66
N GLU A 278 -7.13 -9.22 -12.75
CA GLU A 278 -8.58 -9.07 -12.89
C GLU A 278 -9.31 -10.21 -12.17
N PRO A 279 -10.43 -9.92 -11.46
CA PRO A 279 -11.26 -10.96 -10.89
C PRO A 279 -11.73 -11.95 -11.98
N HIS A 280 -11.70 -13.24 -11.66
CA HIS A 280 -12.21 -14.30 -12.53
C HIS A 280 -13.56 -14.80 -11.98
N ASP A 281 -14.44 -15.24 -12.87
CA ASP A 281 -15.80 -15.67 -12.49
C ASP A 281 -15.78 -16.99 -11.71
N ASP A 282 -15.06 -18.01 -12.21
CA ASP A 282 -15.01 -19.34 -11.58
C ASP A 282 -13.90 -19.51 -10.51
N PHE A 283 -12.79 -18.77 -10.60
CA PHE A 283 -11.59 -19.02 -9.80
C PHE A 283 -11.24 -17.83 -8.92
N THR A 284 -10.94 -18.13 -7.66
CA THR A 284 -10.31 -17.20 -6.73
C THR A 284 -8.90 -17.68 -6.43
N ARG A 285 -7.91 -16.82 -6.64
CA ARG A 285 -6.50 -17.15 -6.40
C ARG A 285 -6.06 -16.74 -5.00
N ILE A 286 -5.41 -17.67 -4.29
CA ILE A 286 -4.72 -17.40 -3.03
C ILE A 286 -3.29 -17.90 -3.13
N GLY A 287 -2.34 -16.98 -3.34
CA GLY A 287 -0.94 -17.32 -3.54
C GLY A 287 -0.73 -18.11 -4.85
N ASN A 288 -0.38 -19.39 -4.73
CA ASN A 288 -0.27 -20.30 -5.88
C ASN A 288 -1.43 -21.29 -5.96
N ASP A 289 -2.33 -21.29 -4.97
CA ASP A 289 -3.48 -22.17 -4.95
C ASP A 289 -4.69 -21.46 -5.55
N LEU A 290 -5.61 -22.25 -6.09
CA LEU A 290 -6.87 -21.78 -6.65
C LEU A 290 -8.01 -22.34 -5.83
N SER A 291 -9.09 -21.57 -5.69
CA SER A 291 -10.36 -22.07 -5.18
C SER A 291 -11.47 -21.82 -6.20
N ALA A 292 -12.36 -22.79 -6.37
CA ALA A 292 -13.55 -22.68 -7.20
C ALA A 292 -14.75 -23.34 -6.52
N GLU A 293 -15.95 -22.95 -6.91
CA GLU A 293 -17.18 -23.58 -6.43
C GLU A 293 -17.48 -24.83 -7.25
N LEU A 294 -17.84 -25.92 -6.56
CA LEU A 294 -18.27 -27.17 -7.16
C LEU A 294 -19.76 -27.35 -6.87
N ASN A 295 -20.58 -27.00 -7.85
CA ASN A 295 -22.02 -27.21 -7.79
C ASN A 295 -22.34 -28.68 -8.13
N VAL A 296 -22.95 -29.37 -7.17
CA VAL A 296 -23.41 -30.76 -7.29
C VAL A 296 -24.87 -30.85 -6.89
N THR A 297 -25.63 -31.69 -7.58
CA THR A 297 -27.02 -31.94 -7.17
C THR A 297 -27.07 -32.84 -5.93
N LEU A 298 -28.17 -32.80 -5.16
CA LEU A 298 -28.36 -33.72 -4.02
C LEU A 298 -28.20 -35.20 -4.41
N ALA A 299 -28.65 -35.58 -5.61
CA ALA A 299 -28.50 -36.94 -6.13
C ALA A 299 -27.02 -37.31 -6.38
N GLU A 300 -26.23 -36.39 -6.94
CA GLU A 300 -24.78 -36.58 -7.12
C GLU A 300 -24.04 -36.61 -5.78
N ALA A 301 -24.46 -35.78 -4.82
CA ALA A 301 -23.85 -35.70 -3.50
C ALA A 301 -24.02 -37.00 -2.69
N LEU A 302 -25.17 -37.69 -2.82
CA LEU A 302 -25.45 -38.97 -2.15
C LEU A 302 -24.99 -40.18 -2.97
N GLY A 303 -25.23 -40.13 -4.29
CA GLY A 303 -25.05 -41.25 -5.21
C GLY A 303 -23.66 -41.36 -5.82
N GLY A 304 -22.81 -40.35 -5.67
CA GLY A 304 -21.54 -40.23 -6.39
C GLY A 304 -21.73 -39.82 -7.84
N PHE A 305 -20.66 -39.34 -8.48
CA PHE A 305 -20.68 -38.87 -9.86
C PHE A 305 -19.32 -39.05 -10.54
N SER A 306 -19.32 -39.08 -11.86
CA SER A 306 -18.11 -39.08 -12.69
C SER A 306 -18.36 -38.18 -13.88
N ARG A 307 -17.86 -36.95 -13.83
CA ARG A 307 -18.02 -35.96 -14.89
C ARG A 307 -16.93 -34.90 -14.85
N THR A 308 -16.81 -34.17 -15.96
CA THR A 308 -16.04 -32.91 -15.99
C THR A 308 -16.81 -31.86 -15.23
N VAL A 309 -16.19 -31.31 -14.18
CA VAL A 309 -16.84 -30.38 -13.25
C VAL A 309 -16.53 -28.93 -13.55
N LEU A 310 -15.35 -28.64 -14.08
CA LEU A 310 -14.95 -27.28 -14.45
C LEU A 310 -13.95 -27.27 -15.61
N THR A 311 -13.85 -26.12 -16.27
CA THR A 311 -12.81 -25.83 -17.26
C THR A 311 -11.68 -25.09 -16.56
N HIS A 312 -10.45 -25.60 -16.68
CA HIS A 312 -9.26 -24.97 -16.12
C HIS A 312 -8.84 -23.76 -16.98
N LEU A 313 -7.98 -22.91 -16.43
CA LEU A 313 -7.36 -21.73 -17.05
C LEU A 313 -6.57 -22.05 -18.34
N ASP A 314 -6.16 -23.31 -18.54
CA ASP A 314 -5.54 -23.77 -19.78
C ASP A 314 -6.53 -24.23 -20.86
N GLY A 315 -7.81 -24.30 -20.53
CA GLY A 315 -8.88 -24.80 -21.40
C GLY A 315 -9.12 -26.32 -21.27
N ARG A 316 -8.38 -27.04 -20.44
CA ARG A 316 -8.64 -28.46 -20.16
C ARG A 316 -9.80 -28.61 -19.19
N GLY A 317 -10.64 -29.62 -19.37
CA GLY A 317 -11.66 -29.98 -18.40
C GLY A 317 -11.07 -30.80 -17.24
N ILE A 318 -11.40 -30.45 -16.00
CA ILE A 318 -11.06 -31.27 -14.83
C ILE A 318 -12.16 -32.30 -14.63
N HIS A 319 -11.81 -33.57 -14.83
CA HIS A 319 -12.66 -34.69 -14.53
C HIS A 319 -12.48 -35.12 -13.08
N ILE A 320 -13.59 -35.27 -12.36
CA ILE A 320 -13.59 -35.80 -10.99
C ILE A 320 -14.54 -37.00 -10.94
N GLU A 321 -14.03 -38.07 -10.35
CA GLU A 321 -14.77 -39.29 -10.06
C GLU A 321 -14.93 -39.43 -8.55
N ARG A 322 -16.18 -39.60 -8.10
CA ARG A 322 -16.54 -39.90 -6.73
C ARG A 322 -17.37 -41.18 -6.72
N LEU A 323 -16.84 -42.21 -6.07
CA LEU A 323 -17.49 -43.51 -5.98
C LEU A 323 -18.78 -43.46 -5.16
N ARG A 324 -19.74 -44.32 -5.52
CA ARG A 324 -21.02 -44.47 -4.80
C ARG A 324 -20.77 -44.83 -3.34
N GLY A 325 -21.51 -44.19 -2.43
CA GLY A 325 -21.38 -44.39 -0.98
C GLY A 325 -20.45 -43.41 -0.27
N GLN A 326 -19.72 -42.56 -1.00
CA GLN A 326 -19.00 -41.42 -0.41
C GLN A 326 -19.87 -40.16 -0.49
N ILE A 327 -20.50 -39.83 0.64
CA ILE A 327 -21.41 -38.69 0.73
C ILE A 327 -20.62 -37.38 0.73
N LEU A 328 -21.08 -36.42 -0.07
CA LEU A 328 -20.62 -35.02 -0.06
C LEU A 328 -21.58 -34.15 0.72
N ARG A 329 -21.02 -33.30 1.59
CA ARG A 329 -21.80 -32.35 2.39
C ARG A 329 -21.61 -30.94 1.84
N PRO A 330 -22.62 -30.06 1.98
CA PRO A 330 -22.45 -28.64 1.71
C PRO A 330 -21.28 -28.07 2.52
N GLY A 331 -20.39 -27.34 1.86
CA GLY A 331 -19.20 -26.74 2.47
C GLY A 331 -17.99 -27.67 2.58
N ASP A 332 -18.09 -28.95 2.20
CA ASP A 332 -16.93 -29.82 2.10
C ASP A 332 -15.92 -29.24 1.10
N ILE A 333 -14.62 -29.41 1.36
CA ILE A 333 -13.54 -28.90 0.51
C ILE A 333 -12.79 -30.08 -0.10
N LEU A 334 -12.81 -30.17 -1.44
CA LEU A 334 -12.05 -31.18 -2.18
C LEU A 334 -10.76 -30.59 -2.71
N LYS A 335 -9.64 -31.20 -2.35
CA LYS A 335 -8.32 -30.81 -2.85
C LYS A 335 -7.95 -31.63 -4.09
N VAL A 336 -7.71 -30.95 -5.20
CA VAL A 336 -7.16 -31.53 -6.44
C VAL A 336 -5.69 -31.10 -6.54
N PRO A 337 -4.74 -32.03 -6.25
CA PRO A 337 -3.33 -31.68 -6.20
C PRO A 337 -2.76 -31.33 -7.57
N GLY A 338 -1.91 -30.32 -7.65
CA GLY A 338 -1.19 -29.94 -8.88
C GLY A 338 -2.02 -29.23 -9.95
N GLU A 339 -3.29 -28.88 -9.67
CA GLU A 339 -4.15 -28.10 -10.57
C GLU A 339 -4.31 -26.64 -10.12
N GLY A 340 -3.40 -26.10 -9.32
CA GLY A 340 -3.32 -24.67 -8.98
C GLY A 340 -2.47 -23.86 -9.97
N MET A 341 -2.05 -22.66 -9.57
CA MET A 341 -1.19 -21.79 -10.37
C MET A 341 0.25 -22.33 -10.47
N PRO A 342 0.95 -22.14 -11.60
CA PRO A 342 2.34 -22.55 -11.74
C PRO A 342 3.26 -21.70 -10.87
N HIS A 343 4.31 -22.31 -10.33
CA HIS A 343 5.37 -21.55 -9.67
C HIS A 343 6.25 -20.83 -10.70
N LYS A 344 6.71 -19.61 -10.37
CA LYS A 344 7.62 -18.83 -11.22
C LYS A 344 8.95 -19.54 -11.49
N ARG A 345 9.45 -20.26 -10.46
CA ARG A 345 10.72 -20.97 -10.50
C ARG A 345 10.41 -22.46 -10.36
N GLY A 346 10.34 -23.16 -11.49
CA GLY A 346 10.06 -24.60 -11.53
C GLY A 346 8.91 -24.96 -12.46
N GLU A 347 8.62 -26.25 -12.49
CA GLU A 347 7.52 -26.84 -13.28
C GLU A 347 6.35 -27.30 -12.39
N SER A 348 6.54 -27.27 -11.07
CA SER A 348 5.49 -27.54 -10.11
C SER A 348 4.38 -26.48 -10.16
N LYS A 349 3.18 -26.92 -9.80
CA LYS A 349 1.97 -26.11 -9.67
C LYS A 349 1.47 -26.19 -8.24
N GLY A 350 0.71 -25.20 -7.80
CA GLY A 350 -0.07 -25.27 -6.57
C GLY A 350 -1.24 -26.24 -6.70
N ASP A 351 -2.19 -26.14 -5.76
CA ASP A 351 -3.34 -27.02 -5.68
C ASP A 351 -4.66 -26.28 -5.96
N LEU A 352 -5.68 -27.01 -6.40
CA LEU A 352 -7.04 -26.50 -6.57
C LEU A 352 -7.93 -27.00 -5.44
N TYR A 353 -8.66 -26.10 -4.80
CA TYR A 353 -9.61 -26.36 -3.74
C TYR A 353 -11.03 -26.13 -4.25
N LEU A 354 -11.83 -27.17 -4.29
CA LEU A 354 -13.22 -27.10 -4.71
C LEU A 354 -14.12 -27.05 -3.49
N ILE A 355 -14.87 -25.96 -3.35
CA ILE A 355 -15.84 -25.77 -2.28
C ILE A 355 -17.17 -26.34 -2.76
N VAL A 356 -17.65 -27.38 -2.10
CA VAL A 356 -18.84 -28.11 -2.51
C VAL A 356 -20.09 -27.30 -2.14
N ASN A 357 -20.88 -26.96 -3.15
CA ASN A 357 -22.20 -26.39 -3.00
C ASN A 357 -23.24 -27.42 -3.50
N VAL A 358 -24.18 -27.79 -2.63
CA VAL A 358 -25.20 -28.80 -2.97
C VAL A 358 -26.48 -28.09 -3.34
N GLU A 359 -26.89 -28.26 -4.59
CA GLU A 359 -28.17 -27.76 -5.09
C GLU A 359 -29.29 -28.73 -4.70
N PHE A 360 -30.23 -28.22 -3.91
CA PHE A 360 -31.45 -28.95 -3.54
C PHE A 360 -32.52 -28.79 -4.64
N PRO A 361 -33.43 -29.78 -4.80
CA PRO A 361 -34.55 -29.67 -5.71
C PRO A 361 -35.46 -28.48 -5.35
N GLU A 362 -36.17 -27.94 -6.33
CA GLU A 362 -37.17 -26.88 -6.11
C GLU A 362 -38.35 -27.38 -5.26
N ASP A 363 -39.07 -26.44 -4.64
CA ASP A 363 -40.25 -26.76 -3.84
C ASP A 363 -41.35 -27.40 -4.70
N GLY A 364 -41.96 -28.47 -4.18
CA GLY A 364 -43.00 -29.21 -4.90
C GLY A 364 -42.50 -30.12 -6.03
N TRP A 365 -41.19 -30.44 -6.08
CA TRP A 365 -40.64 -31.41 -7.04
C TRP A 365 -41.26 -32.81 -6.90
N LEU A 366 -41.69 -33.18 -5.69
CA LEU A 366 -42.42 -34.41 -5.39
C LEU A 366 -43.93 -34.11 -5.28
N LYS A 367 -44.72 -34.69 -6.19
CA LYS A 367 -46.18 -34.48 -6.26
C LYS A 367 -46.99 -35.63 -5.65
N ASP A 368 -46.45 -36.85 -5.66
CA ASP A 368 -47.15 -38.05 -5.24
C ASP A 368 -46.79 -38.45 -3.79
N GLU A 369 -47.80 -38.70 -2.96
CA GLU A 369 -47.66 -39.07 -1.54
C GLU A 369 -46.85 -40.38 -1.35
N LYS A 370 -46.94 -41.29 -2.32
CA LYS A 370 -46.19 -42.56 -2.33
C LYS A 370 -44.68 -42.33 -2.41
N ASP A 371 -44.25 -41.29 -3.11
CA ASP A 371 -42.82 -41.02 -3.30
C ASP A 371 -42.21 -40.43 -2.01
N TYR A 372 -42.99 -39.70 -1.21
CA TYR A 372 -42.60 -39.26 0.12
C TYR A 372 -42.37 -40.44 1.07
N GLU A 373 -43.23 -41.47 1.04
CA GLU A 373 -43.02 -42.69 1.83
C GLU A 373 -41.75 -43.44 1.43
N VAL A 374 -41.43 -43.49 0.14
CA VAL A 374 -40.18 -44.10 -0.35
C VAL A 374 -38.98 -43.29 0.11
N LEU A 375 -39.04 -41.96 0.05
CA LEU A 375 -37.96 -41.08 0.50
C LEU A 375 -37.68 -41.23 2.00
N ASN A 376 -38.72 -41.28 2.83
CA ASN A 376 -38.60 -41.48 4.27
C ASN A 376 -38.01 -42.86 4.65
N LYS A 377 -38.15 -43.87 3.78
CA LYS A 377 -37.49 -45.18 3.97
C LYS A 377 -36.01 -45.17 3.56
N LEU A 378 -35.61 -44.28 2.65
CA LEU A 378 -34.24 -44.19 2.12
C LEU A 378 -33.34 -43.27 2.95
N LEU A 379 -33.91 -42.21 3.53
CA LEU A 379 -33.19 -41.24 4.35
C LEU A 379 -33.16 -41.66 5.83
N PRO A 380 -32.18 -41.16 6.62
CA PRO A 380 -32.15 -41.43 8.06
C PRO A 380 -33.45 -40.97 8.73
N PRO A 381 -33.95 -41.71 9.73
CA PRO A 381 -35.20 -41.37 10.40
C PRO A 381 -35.10 -40.00 11.09
N PRO A 382 -36.21 -39.27 11.19
CA PRO A 382 -36.23 -38.02 11.92
C PRO A 382 -35.80 -38.25 13.37
N PRO A 383 -35.19 -37.25 14.03
CA PRO A 383 -34.85 -37.35 15.44
C PRO A 383 -36.12 -37.64 16.25
N PRO A 384 -36.01 -38.36 17.39
CA PRO A 384 -37.16 -38.64 18.22
C PRO A 384 -37.83 -37.33 18.66
N PRO A 385 -39.18 -37.27 18.69
CA PRO A 385 -39.88 -36.09 19.14
C PRO A 385 -39.48 -35.76 20.58
N ILE A 386 -39.27 -34.48 20.85
CA ILE A 386 -38.90 -34.00 22.17
C ILE A 386 -40.16 -34.02 23.04
N GLU A 387 -40.17 -34.85 24.08
CA GLU A 387 -41.28 -34.88 25.05
C GLU A 387 -41.20 -33.66 25.99
N ALA A 388 -42.20 -32.79 25.92
CA ALA A 388 -42.38 -31.65 26.81
C ALA A 388 -43.79 -31.71 27.44
N GLU A 389 -43.94 -31.28 28.69
CA GLU A 389 -45.23 -31.28 29.40
C GLU A 389 -46.25 -30.30 28.79
N GLU A 390 -45.76 -29.23 28.16
CA GLU A 390 -46.55 -28.21 27.47
C GLU A 390 -45.93 -28.00 26.08
N VAL A 391 -46.75 -28.12 25.04
CA VAL A 391 -46.35 -27.94 23.63
C VAL A 391 -47.18 -26.80 23.07
N ASP A 392 -46.52 -25.69 22.75
CA ASP A 392 -47.12 -24.55 22.09
C ASP A 392 -46.95 -24.70 20.57
N ASP A 393 -48.05 -24.62 19.83
CA ASP A 393 -48.00 -24.48 18.37
C ASP A 393 -47.57 -23.04 18.04
N VAL A 394 -46.39 -22.91 17.42
CA VAL A 394 -45.84 -21.61 17.02
C VAL A 394 -45.82 -21.49 15.51
N ASP A 395 -46.35 -20.37 15.01
CA ASP A 395 -46.18 -19.97 13.62
C ASP A 395 -44.72 -19.54 13.38
N TYR A 396 -44.21 -19.76 12.17
CA TYR A 396 -42.90 -19.29 11.75
C TYR A 396 -43.01 -18.44 10.49
N GLU A 397 -42.10 -17.48 10.38
CA GLU A 397 -41.92 -16.65 9.20
C GLU A 397 -40.56 -16.98 8.56
N GLU A 398 -40.53 -17.10 7.24
CA GLU A 398 -39.28 -17.24 6.51
C GLU A 398 -38.59 -15.87 6.41
N VAL A 399 -37.35 -15.80 6.91
CA VAL A 399 -36.51 -14.60 6.83
C VAL A 399 -35.30 -14.86 5.94
N ASP A 400 -35.01 -13.92 5.05
CA ASP A 400 -33.96 -14.06 4.01
C ASP A 400 -32.53 -14.23 4.57
N SER A 401 -32.27 -13.79 5.80
CA SER A 401 -30.95 -13.93 6.44
C SER A 401 -31.02 -13.81 7.95
N LEU A 402 -30.07 -14.43 8.64
CA LEU A 402 -29.90 -14.33 10.10
C LEU A 402 -29.56 -12.91 10.57
N ASP A 403 -29.20 -12.01 9.67
CA ASP A 403 -28.87 -10.62 9.99
C ASP A 403 -30.10 -9.84 10.52
N SER A 404 -31.32 -10.30 10.25
CA SER A 404 -32.56 -9.73 10.82
C SER A 404 -32.84 -10.17 12.27
N MET A 405 -32.06 -11.10 12.80
CA MET A 405 -32.22 -11.60 14.17
C MET A 405 -32.00 -10.46 15.18
N GLY A 406 -33.07 -10.12 15.91
CA GLY A 406 -33.02 -9.10 16.96
C GLY A 406 -33.19 -7.66 16.48
N ALA A 407 -33.54 -7.44 15.20
CA ALA A 407 -33.89 -6.11 14.69
C ALA A 407 -35.01 -5.44 15.53
N ASN A 408 -36.00 -6.25 15.95
CA ASN A 408 -37.12 -5.83 16.81
C ASN A 408 -36.84 -5.89 18.32
N SER A 409 -35.65 -6.31 18.76
CA SER A 409 -35.39 -6.63 20.17
C SER A 409 -35.07 -5.42 21.05
N ASN A 410 -34.85 -4.23 20.46
CA ASN A 410 -34.41 -3.02 21.16
C ASN A 410 -33.16 -3.25 22.07
N ASP A 411 -32.41 -4.35 21.88
CA ASP A 411 -31.20 -4.64 22.64
C ASP A 411 -30.13 -3.61 22.25
N PRO A 412 -29.53 -2.86 23.19
CA PRO A 412 -28.50 -1.87 22.91
C PRO A 412 -27.26 -2.43 22.18
N ARG A 413 -27.06 -3.75 22.16
CA ARG A 413 -26.03 -4.43 21.38
C ARG A 413 -26.36 -4.52 19.89
N PHE A 414 -27.64 -4.53 19.54
CA PHE A 414 -28.18 -4.58 18.18
C PHE A 414 -28.86 -3.25 17.76
N GLY A 415 -28.99 -2.29 18.67
CA GLY A 415 -29.50 -0.93 18.47
C GLY A 415 -28.63 -0.04 17.58
N GLY A 416 -28.47 -0.45 16.33
CA GLY A 416 -27.82 0.28 15.26
C GLY A 416 -28.61 0.30 13.95
N GLU A 417 -29.74 -0.40 13.88
CA GLU A 417 -30.58 -0.44 12.68
C GLU A 417 -31.93 0.19 13.01
N TRP A 418 -32.15 1.36 12.41
CA TRP A 418 -33.42 2.06 12.49
C TRP A 418 -34.35 1.40 11.49
N GLU A 419 -35.23 0.52 11.97
CA GLU A 419 -36.36 0.05 11.17
C GLU A 419 -37.47 1.09 11.27
N ASP A 420 -37.72 1.75 10.13
CA ASP A 420 -38.88 2.60 9.94
C ASP A 420 -40.07 1.65 9.67
N GLU A 421 -40.87 1.35 10.70
CA GLU A 421 -42.22 0.79 10.53
C GLU A 421 -43.07 1.80 9.75
N ASP A 422 -43.62 1.37 8.61
CA ASP A 422 -44.85 1.90 8.00
C ASP A 422 -45.36 0.86 6.98
N GLU A 423 -46.17 -0.09 7.44
CA GLU A 423 -47.22 -0.70 6.61
C GLU A 423 -48.44 0.23 6.69
N ASP A 424 -48.69 0.99 5.62
CA ASP A 424 -50.04 1.39 5.24
C ASP A 424 -50.06 1.84 3.77
N ASP A 425 -51.24 1.73 3.19
CA ASP A 425 -51.47 1.43 1.80
C ASP A 425 -51.40 2.68 0.91
N GLY A 426 -50.91 2.50 -0.32
CA GLY A 426 -51.14 3.48 -1.40
C GLY A 426 -49.88 4.06 -2.02
N THR A 427 -49.40 3.42 -3.09
CA THR A 427 -48.56 4.04 -4.15
C THR A 427 -47.44 4.97 -3.65
N ALA A 428 -46.57 4.47 -2.78
CA ALA A 428 -45.40 5.22 -2.32
C ALA A 428 -44.15 4.83 -3.11
N VAL A 429 -43.53 5.82 -3.75
CA VAL A 429 -42.22 5.69 -4.40
C VAL A 429 -41.19 5.30 -3.33
N LYS A 430 -40.74 4.03 -3.33
CA LYS A 430 -39.73 3.51 -2.38
C LYS A 430 -38.49 4.43 -2.34
N MET A 431 -38.16 4.94 -1.16
CA MET A 431 -36.92 5.68 -0.92
C MET A 431 -35.72 4.75 -1.16
N VAL A 432 -34.74 5.20 -1.95
CA VAL A 432 -33.65 4.30 -2.36
C VAL A 432 -32.66 4.11 -1.22
N ALA A 433 -32.44 2.87 -0.79
CA ALA A 433 -31.47 2.53 0.25
C ALA A 433 -30.03 2.94 -0.15
N ALA A 434 -29.30 3.53 0.80
CA ALA A 434 -27.91 3.92 0.64
C ALA A 434 -26.97 2.71 0.49
N LYS A 435 -25.76 2.97 0.02
CA LYS A 435 -24.66 1.98 0.06
C LYS A 435 -24.29 1.64 1.51
N LYS A 436 -23.82 0.41 1.74
CA LYS A 436 -23.34 -0.12 3.04
C LYS A 436 -22.46 0.90 3.77
N HIS A 437 -22.79 1.17 5.04
CA HIS A 437 -22.13 2.18 5.86
C HIS A 437 -20.62 1.92 5.97
N VAL A 438 -19.81 2.90 5.57
CA VAL A 438 -18.35 2.85 5.72
C VAL A 438 -17.98 3.57 7.02
N PRO A 439 -17.27 2.91 7.96
CA PRO A 439 -16.93 3.53 9.25
C PRO A 439 -16.13 4.82 9.05
N ILE A 440 -16.48 5.88 9.79
CA ILE A 440 -15.85 7.20 9.67
C ILE A 440 -14.40 7.13 10.18
N VAL A 441 -13.45 6.94 9.26
CA VAL A 441 -12.02 6.91 9.57
C VAL A 441 -11.48 8.32 9.84
N LYS A 442 -10.90 8.52 11.03
CA LYS A 442 -10.16 9.75 11.38
C LYS A 442 -8.80 9.76 10.65
N LYS A 443 -8.43 10.86 10.01
CA LYS A 443 -7.17 10.97 9.22
C LYS A 443 -5.90 10.85 10.08
N ARG A 444 -6.01 11.08 11.39
CA ARG A 444 -4.92 10.95 12.36
C ARG A 444 -5.47 10.21 13.59
N THR A 445 -4.88 9.07 13.92
CA THR A 445 -5.23 8.24 15.08
C THR A 445 -4.28 8.46 16.25
N LYS A 446 -3.06 8.96 16.01
CA LYS A 446 -2.11 9.31 17.07
C LYS A 446 -2.72 10.41 17.96
N LEU A 447 -2.93 10.08 19.23
CA LEU A 447 -3.24 11.07 20.26
C LEU A 447 -2.10 12.08 20.33
N PHE A 448 -2.42 13.35 20.08
CA PHE A 448 -1.45 14.43 20.19
C PHE A 448 -1.25 14.78 21.66
N ASN A 449 -0.05 14.56 22.19
CA ASN A 449 0.33 15.10 23.50
C ASN A 449 0.42 16.62 23.37
N ARG A 450 -0.50 17.35 24.02
CA ARG A 450 -0.42 18.81 24.06
C ARG A 450 0.77 19.22 24.92
N HIS A 451 1.63 20.05 24.36
CA HIS A 451 2.70 20.77 25.06
C HIS A 451 2.09 21.41 26.33
N GLN A 452 2.72 21.19 27.49
CA GLN A 452 2.34 21.58 28.88
C GLN A 452 2.02 20.41 29.83
N SER A 453 2.08 19.14 29.43
CA SER A 453 2.03 17.99 30.36
C SER A 453 3.21 17.93 31.35
N ASP A 454 4.26 18.65 31.01
CA ASP A 454 5.60 18.64 31.60
C ASP A 454 5.80 19.78 32.62
N ARG A 455 4.81 20.68 32.80
CA ARG A 455 4.93 21.88 33.65
C ARG A 455 4.07 21.88 34.91
N PHE A 456 3.14 20.93 35.06
CA PHE A 456 2.34 20.79 36.27
C PHE A 456 2.39 19.32 36.71
N MET A 457 2.76 19.07 37.97
CA MET A 457 2.73 17.73 38.53
C MET A 457 1.33 17.13 38.36
N ARG A 458 1.27 15.98 37.68
CA ARG A 458 0.15 15.03 37.64
C ARG A 458 -1.21 15.62 37.30
N VAL A 459 -1.44 15.87 36.01
CA VAL A 459 -2.81 15.92 35.46
C VAL A 459 -2.97 14.77 34.46
N ASP A 460 -4.06 14.01 34.60
CA ASP A 460 -4.39 12.89 33.72
C ASP A 460 -4.57 13.36 32.25
N ARG A 461 -4.27 12.47 31.30
CA ARG A 461 -4.27 12.75 29.84
C ARG A 461 -5.64 13.19 29.28
N SER A 462 -6.72 13.08 30.04
CA SER A 462 -8.11 13.26 29.59
C SER A 462 -8.66 14.70 29.61
N TRP A 463 -7.86 15.75 29.82
CA TRP A 463 -8.42 17.11 29.92
C TRP A 463 -8.92 17.67 28.56
N ARG A 464 -10.22 17.48 28.26
CA ARG A 464 -10.91 18.18 27.17
C ARG A 464 -10.90 19.68 27.45
N LYS A 465 -10.42 20.46 26.47
CA LYS A 465 -10.55 21.93 26.28
C LYS A 465 -10.71 22.73 27.60
N PRO A 466 -9.72 23.54 28.03
CA PRO A 466 -9.82 24.29 29.28
C PRO A 466 -11.18 25.00 29.40
N LYS A 467 -12.00 24.56 30.36
CA LYS A 467 -13.27 25.20 30.71
C LYS A 467 -13.00 26.20 31.83
N GLY A 468 -13.60 27.37 31.75
CA GLY A 468 -13.44 28.46 32.71
C GLY A 468 -13.20 29.81 32.03
N ILE A 469 -13.71 30.86 32.66
CA ILE A 469 -13.55 32.28 32.27
C ILE A 469 -12.11 32.79 32.52
N ASP A 470 -11.35 32.07 33.34
CA ASP A 470 -10.02 32.47 33.79
C ASP A 470 -8.86 31.88 32.97
N ASN A 471 -9.14 31.14 31.89
CA ASN A 471 -8.07 30.68 31.03
C ASN A 471 -7.53 31.83 30.16
N ARG A 472 -6.26 32.16 30.38
CA ARG A 472 -5.47 33.23 29.74
C ARG A 472 -5.43 33.15 28.20
N VAL A 473 -5.68 31.99 27.60
CA VAL A 473 -5.70 31.76 26.14
C VAL A 473 -7.07 32.11 25.53
N ARG A 474 -8.15 32.19 26.32
CA ARG A 474 -9.49 32.59 25.87
C ARG A 474 -9.68 34.11 25.90
N ARG A 475 -8.96 34.82 26.79
CA ARG A 475 -8.85 36.28 26.75
C ARG A 475 -7.86 36.64 25.63
N ARG A 476 -8.35 37.20 24.53
CA ARG A 476 -7.56 37.62 23.36
C ARG A 476 -6.63 38.79 23.72
N PHE A 477 -5.63 38.56 24.56
CA PHE A 477 -4.59 39.54 24.84
C PHE A 477 -3.64 39.66 23.65
N ARG A 478 -3.30 40.91 23.31
CA ARG A 478 -2.39 41.25 22.21
C ARG A 478 -1.01 40.63 22.50
N GLY A 479 -0.50 39.82 21.59
CA GLY A 479 0.83 39.18 21.71
C GLY A 479 0.83 37.66 21.97
N ASN A 480 -0.31 37.01 22.14
CA ASN A 480 -0.36 35.55 22.37
C ASN A 480 -0.54 34.75 21.08
N THR A 481 0.15 33.61 21.00
CA THR A 481 0.03 32.63 19.91
C THR A 481 -1.39 32.08 19.82
N ALA A 482 -1.99 32.09 18.64
CA ALA A 482 -3.30 31.50 18.43
C ALA A 482 -3.29 30.02 18.82
N MET A 483 -4.31 29.57 19.56
CA MET A 483 -4.45 28.15 19.91
C MET A 483 -4.51 27.34 18.61
N PRO A 484 -3.62 26.34 18.39
CA PRO A 484 -3.67 25.53 17.19
C PRO A 484 -4.98 24.76 17.12
N SER A 485 -5.82 25.04 16.13
CA SER A 485 -7.01 24.23 15.85
C SER A 485 -6.58 22.97 15.09
N ILE A 486 -5.86 22.06 15.75
CA ILE A 486 -5.56 20.75 15.18
C ILE A 486 -6.80 19.89 15.38
N GLY A 487 -7.76 20.05 14.48
CA GLY A 487 -8.82 19.06 14.34
C GLY A 487 -8.21 17.76 13.86
N PHE A 488 -8.63 16.63 14.43
CA PHE A 488 -8.49 15.33 13.79
C PHE A 488 -9.34 15.39 12.53
N GLY A 489 -8.79 15.91 11.42
CA GLY A 489 -9.53 16.02 10.17
C GLY A 489 -10.12 14.65 9.83
N SER A 490 -11.40 14.61 9.47
CA SER A 490 -11.98 13.39 8.91
C SER A 490 -11.27 13.07 7.59
N ASN A 491 -11.12 11.79 7.26
CA ASN A 491 -10.59 11.37 5.97
C ASN A 491 -11.40 12.05 4.85
N LYS A 492 -10.73 12.52 3.78
CA LYS A 492 -11.41 13.17 2.64
C LYS A 492 -12.53 12.29 2.06
N LYS A 493 -12.39 10.95 2.13
CA LYS A 493 -13.38 9.98 1.62
C LYS A 493 -14.67 9.93 2.45
N THR A 494 -14.56 10.02 3.78
CA THR A 494 -15.69 9.99 4.74
C THR A 494 -16.10 11.38 5.23
N LYS A 495 -15.45 12.43 4.74
CA LYS A 495 -15.78 13.82 5.03
C LYS A 495 -17.19 14.09 4.53
N TYR A 496 -18.08 14.54 5.43
CA TYR A 496 -19.51 14.80 5.18
C TYR A 496 -20.39 13.55 4.99
N MET A 497 -19.88 12.36 5.31
CA MET A 497 -20.68 11.14 5.38
C MET A 497 -21.44 11.10 6.71
N MET A 498 -22.74 10.80 6.64
CA MET A 498 -23.63 10.66 7.78
C MET A 498 -23.65 9.21 8.27
N PRO A 499 -24.11 8.95 9.51
CA PRO A 499 -24.31 7.59 10.01
C PRO A 499 -25.23 6.75 9.12
N SER A 500 -26.17 7.39 8.41
CA SER A 500 -27.04 6.76 7.41
C SER A 500 -26.34 6.36 6.10
N GLY A 501 -25.01 6.47 6.00
CA GLY A 501 -24.23 6.15 4.80
C GLY A 501 -24.25 7.20 3.68
N HIS A 502 -25.17 8.17 3.73
CA HIS A 502 -25.30 9.24 2.74
C HIS A 502 -24.31 10.38 2.98
N LYS A 503 -23.93 11.11 1.93
CA LYS A 503 -23.23 12.40 2.05
C LYS A 503 -24.22 13.56 2.09
N ALA A 504 -24.04 14.50 3.00
CA ALA A 504 -24.89 15.69 3.06
C ALA A 504 -24.63 16.61 1.85
N PHE A 505 -25.68 16.93 1.09
CA PHE A 505 -25.66 17.91 0.00
C PHE A 505 -26.56 19.10 0.37
N LEU A 506 -25.97 20.30 0.45
CA LEU A 506 -26.69 21.49 0.88
C LEU A 506 -27.59 22.00 -0.26
N VAL A 507 -28.91 21.98 -0.04
CA VAL A 507 -29.95 22.38 -0.99
C VAL A 507 -30.52 23.74 -0.59
N SER A 508 -30.53 24.70 -1.52
CA SER A 508 -31.12 26.04 -1.31
C SER A 508 -32.38 26.27 -2.13
N ASN A 509 -32.58 25.51 -3.20
CA ASN A 509 -33.72 25.63 -4.12
C ASN A 509 -34.19 24.25 -4.62
N VAL A 510 -35.30 24.20 -5.36
CA VAL A 510 -35.89 22.95 -5.90
C VAL A 510 -35.03 22.33 -7.01
N ASN A 511 -34.31 23.14 -7.80
CA ASN A 511 -33.42 22.63 -8.85
C ASN A 511 -32.20 21.90 -8.28
N ASP A 512 -31.71 22.30 -7.10
CA ASP A 512 -30.63 21.62 -6.40
C ASP A 512 -31.05 20.19 -6.01
N VAL A 513 -32.35 19.95 -5.75
CA VAL A 513 -32.91 18.61 -5.49
C VAL A 513 -32.90 17.76 -6.78
N ASN A 514 -33.17 18.37 -7.94
CA ASN A 514 -33.14 17.66 -9.22
C ASN A 514 -31.75 17.12 -9.57
N LEU A 515 -30.67 17.77 -9.11
CA LEU A 515 -29.30 17.28 -9.28
C LEU A 515 -29.06 15.93 -8.57
N LEU A 516 -29.90 15.60 -7.58
CA LEU A 516 -29.79 14.36 -6.81
C LEU A 516 -30.55 13.19 -7.45
N LEU A 517 -31.23 13.39 -8.57
CA LEU A 517 -31.99 12.34 -9.27
C LEU A 517 -31.12 11.10 -9.59
N MET A 518 -29.92 11.30 -10.11
CA MET A 518 -28.98 10.22 -10.45
C MET A 518 -28.07 9.81 -9.28
N HIS A 519 -28.19 10.48 -8.14
CA HIS A 519 -27.27 10.33 -7.01
C HIS A 519 -27.97 10.11 -5.66
N ASN A 520 -29.26 9.75 -5.68
CA ASN A 520 -30.10 9.52 -4.52
C ASN A 520 -29.56 8.45 -3.55
N ARG A 521 -28.78 7.47 -4.03
CA ARG A 521 -28.11 6.45 -3.20
C ARG A 521 -26.87 6.93 -2.45
N THR A 522 -26.29 8.06 -2.87
CA THR A 522 -24.99 8.55 -2.37
C THR A 522 -25.13 9.83 -1.56
N TYR A 523 -26.08 10.68 -1.90
CA TYR A 523 -26.27 11.98 -1.26
C TYR A 523 -27.67 12.11 -0.68
N ALA A 524 -27.78 12.74 0.49
CA ALA A 524 -29.04 13.18 1.05
C ALA A 524 -29.10 14.71 1.01
N ALA A 525 -30.29 15.26 0.83
CA ALA A 525 -30.52 16.69 0.81
C ALA A 525 -30.54 17.26 2.24
N GLU A 526 -29.70 18.25 2.51
CA GLU A 526 -29.73 19.06 3.72
C GLU A 526 -30.21 20.47 3.35
N ILE A 527 -31.38 20.89 3.85
CA ILE A 527 -31.96 22.17 3.46
C ILE A 527 -31.24 23.31 4.20
N ALA A 528 -30.74 24.29 3.45
CA ALA A 528 -30.00 25.41 4.02
C ALA A 528 -30.84 26.22 5.02
N HIS A 529 -30.18 26.70 6.08
CA HIS A 529 -30.83 27.41 7.20
C HIS A 529 -31.53 28.71 6.80
N ASN A 530 -31.14 29.31 5.67
CA ASN A 530 -31.66 30.56 5.11
C ASN A 530 -32.87 30.37 4.18
N VAL A 531 -33.32 29.13 3.93
CA VAL A 531 -34.50 28.84 3.10
C VAL A 531 -35.79 29.09 3.91
N SER A 532 -36.75 29.83 3.33
CA SER A 532 -38.06 30.11 3.91
C SER A 532 -38.93 28.86 4.07
N SER A 533 -39.86 28.87 5.03
CA SER A 533 -40.78 27.74 5.32
C SER A 533 -41.54 27.27 4.07
N ARG A 534 -42.09 28.19 3.28
CA ARG A 534 -42.81 27.87 2.03
C ARG A 534 -41.93 27.12 1.02
N LYS A 535 -40.71 27.60 0.78
CA LYS A 535 -39.75 26.94 -0.12
C LYS A 535 -39.25 25.60 0.44
N ARG A 536 -39.20 25.43 1.76
CA ARG A 536 -38.87 24.14 2.39
C ARG A 536 -39.92 23.08 2.05
N ILE A 537 -41.21 23.43 2.08
CA ILE A 537 -42.30 22.52 1.70
C ILE A 537 -42.14 22.08 0.24
N ASP A 538 -41.85 23.01 -0.69
CA ASP A 538 -41.61 22.70 -2.10
C ASP A 538 -40.39 21.79 -2.33
N ILE A 539 -39.32 22.01 -1.56
CA ILE A 539 -38.11 21.18 -1.60
C ILE A 539 -38.40 19.77 -1.06
N ILE A 540 -39.16 19.66 0.02
CA ILE A 540 -39.54 18.38 0.63
C ILE A 540 -40.46 17.59 -0.30
N SER A 541 -41.48 18.24 -0.88
CA SER A 541 -42.39 17.59 -1.83
C SER A 541 -41.65 17.08 -3.06
N ARG A 542 -40.72 17.88 -3.60
CA ARG A 542 -39.87 17.45 -4.72
C ARG A 542 -38.92 16.32 -4.34
N ALA A 543 -38.32 16.35 -3.14
CA ALA A 543 -37.43 15.29 -2.68
C ALA A 543 -38.17 13.96 -2.52
N LYS A 544 -39.42 13.98 -2.02
CA LYS A 544 -40.30 12.81 -1.95
C LYS A 544 -40.57 12.22 -3.35
N GLN A 545 -40.87 13.06 -4.35
CA GLN A 545 -41.08 12.60 -5.73
C GLN A 545 -39.84 11.91 -6.32
N LEU A 546 -38.63 12.32 -5.93
CA LEU A 546 -37.38 11.78 -6.45
C LEU A 546 -36.79 10.64 -5.59
N GLY A 547 -37.45 10.26 -4.50
CA GLY A 547 -36.94 9.27 -3.54
C GLY A 547 -35.62 9.70 -2.87
N VAL A 548 -35.41 11.01 -2.68
CA VAL A 548 -34.21 11.59 -2.07
C VAL A 548 -34.45 11.80 -0.57
N LYS A 549 -33.59 11.22 0.27
CA LYS A 549 -33.64 11.42 1.73
C LYS A 549 -33.33 12.88 2.09
N VAL A 550 -34.17 13.50 2.92
CA VAL A 550 -33.95 14.85 3.48
C VAL A 550 -33.55 14.73 4.95
N THR A 551 -32.48 15.40 5.35
CA THR A 551 -31.89 15.22 6.70
C THR A 551 -32.56 16.05 7.79
N ASN A 552 -33.11 17.22 7.43
CA ASN A 552 -33.73 18.17 8.35
C ASN A 552 -35.17 18.56 7.94
N PRO A 553 -36.07 17.60 7.63
CA PRO A 553 -37.39 17.89 7.08
C PRO A 553 -38.28 18.70 8.03
N LYS A 554 -38.13 18.49 9.35
CA LYS A 554 -38.94 19.16 10.38
C LYS A 554 -38.43 20.56 10.77
N ALA A 555 -37.27 20.99 10.28
CA ALA A 555 -36.69 22.27 10.71
C ALA A 555 -37.48 23.45 10.12
N LYS A 556 -37.85 24.44 10.95
CA LYS A 556 -38.55 25.68 10.56
C LYS A 556 -39.85 25.48 9.75
N VAL A 557 -40.44 24.28 9.81
CA VAL A 557 -41.79 24.03 9.30
C VAL A 557 -42.71 24.14 10.52
N THR A 558 -43.37 25.28 10.67
CA THR A 558 -44.43 25.44 11.68
C THR A 558 -45.65 24.66 11.18
N THR A 559 -46.18 23.78 12.03
CA THR A 559 -47.38 22.96 11.80
C THR A 559 -48.64 23.83 11.82
N GLU A 560 -48.73 24.77 10.89
CA GLU A 560 -49.95 25.51 10.58
C GLU A 560 -50.03 25.60 9.05
N VAL A 561 -50.59 24.55 8.45
CA VAL A 561 -51.50 24.51 7.27
C VAL A 561 -51.86 23.05 7.03
#